data_AF-A0A7V0VFR3-F1
#
_entry.id   AF-A0A7V0VFR3-F1
#
_cell.length_a   1.000
_cell.length_b   1.000
_cell.length_c   1.000
_cell.angle_alpha   90.00
_cell.angle_beta   90.00
_cell.angle_gamma   90.00
#
_symmetry.space_group_name_H-M   'P 1'
#
loop_
_entity.id
_entity.type
_entity.pdbx_description
1 polymer ?
#
loop_
_entity_poly.entity_id
_entity_poly.type
_entity_poly.pdbx_seq_one_letter_code
_entity_poly.pdbx_strand_id
1 'polypeptide(L)'
;MAIKELLFNFSLILSASVFANLIDFSRLKNLRFKIFLIGIIFGLISIVGMKYPLKLAEGLIFDGRSIILSVSSLFYGPICGITAGLLSAAYRIYIGGPGALVGVLVIFESIVVGLLFNYLSTKKKITVNNFTLIFLNLIVHIIMYLLMF
;
A
#
# COMPACT_ATOMS: atom_id res chain seq x y z
N MET A 1 9.36 -23.14 3.24
CA MET A 1 7.98 -22.62 3.36
C MET A 1 7.93 -21.12 3.09
N ALA A 2 8.78 -20.32 3.76
CA ALA A 2 8.90 -18.86 3.57
C ALA A 2 9.09 -18.39 2.10
N ILE A 3 9.89 -19.10 1.28
CA ILE A 3 10.12 -18.73 -0.12
C ILE A 3 8.82 -18.76 -0.95
N LYS A 4 7.91 -19.71 -0.68
CA LYS A 4 6.63 -19.79 -1.41
C LYS A 4 5.69 -18.64 -1.04
N GLU A 5 5.66 -18.24 0.22
CA GLU A 5 4.86 -17.10 0.69
C GLU A 5 5.41 -15.76 0.21
N LEU A 6 6.74 -15.64 0.16
CA LEU A 6 7.43 -14.50 -0.43
C LEU A 6 7.09 -14.39 -1.93
N LEU A 7 7.24 -15.48 -2.68
CA LEU A 7 6.90 -15.53 -4.10
C LEU A 7 5.42 -15.22 -4.34
N PHE A 8 4.52 -15.68 -3.47
CA PHE A 8 3.09 -15.37 -3.59
C PHE A 8 2.80 -13.89 -3.38
N ASN A 9 3.31 -13.26 -2.32
CA ASN A 9 3.10 -11.83 -2.10
C ASN A 9 3.79 -10.97 -3.17
N PHE A 10 4.98 -11.36 -3.61
CA PHE A 10 5.67 -10.70 -4.71
C PHE A 10 4.87 -10.84 -6.01
N SER A 11 4.30 -12.02 -6.29
CA SER A 11 3.41 -12.24 -7.44
C SER A 11 2.11 -11.44 -7.33
N LEU A 12 1.59 -11.22 -6.12
CA LEU A 12 0.41 -10.42 -5.87
C LEU A 12 0.67 -8.93 -6.13
N ILE A 13 1.80 -8.42 -5.64
CA ILE A 13 2.25 -7.04 -5.88
C ILE A 13 2.60 -6.84 -7.37
N LEU A 14 3.25 -7.82 -8.01
CA LEU A 14 3.54 -7.78 -9.44
C LEU A 14 2.26 -7.82 -10.26
N SER A 15 1.36 -8.76 -9.97
CA SER A 15 0.07 -8.89 -10.65
C SER A 15 -0.73 -7.60 -10.50
N ALA A 16 -0.82 -7.05 -9.29
CA ALA A 16 -1.41 -5.75 -9.00
C ALA A 16 -0.81 -4.61 -9.85
N SER A 17 0.52 -4.51 -9.88
CA SER A 17 1.24 -3.47 -10.62
C SER A 17 1.08 -3.62 -12.13
N VAL A 18 1.04 -4.87 -12.61
CA VAL A 18 0.81 -5.20 -14.02
C VAL A 18 -0.65 -4.90 -14.38
N PHE A 19 -1.63 -5.34 -13.59
CA PHE A 19 -3.04 -5.00 -13.82
C PHE A 19 -3.30 -3.49 -13.78
N ALA A 20 -2.73 -2.76 -12.82
CA ALA A 20 -2.87 -1.30 -12.75
C ALA A 20 -2.26 -0.59 -13.97
N ASN A 21 -1.20 -1.12 -14.56
CA ASN A 21 -0.57 -0.61 -15.79
C ASN A 21 -1.26 -1.09 -17.08
N LEU A 22 -1.84 -2.30 -17.08
CA LEU A 22 -2.54 -2.90 -18.21
C LEU A 22 -3.95 -2.32 -18.40
N ILE A 23 -4.56 -1.80 -17.33
CA ILE A 23 -5.83 -1.10 -17.48
C ILE A 23 -5.56 0.21 -18.19
N ASP A 24 -5.82 0.19 -19.49
CA ASP A 24 -5.72 1.35 -20.34
C ASP A 24 -6.92 2.27 -20.08
N PHE A 25 -6.83 3.01 -18.98
CA PHE A 25 -7.78 4.04 -18.62
C PHE A 25 -7.69 5.27 -19.53
N SER A 26 -6.98 5.22 -20.68
CA SER A 26 -6.91 6.30 -21.67
C SER A 26 -8.29 6.69 -22.23
N ARG A 27 -9.27 5.79 -22.18
CA ARG A 27 -10.67 6.04 -22.58
C ARG A 27 -11.51 6.80 -21.56
N LEU A 28 -11.05 6.94 -20.31
CA LEU A 28 -11.77 7.69 -19.28
C LEU A 28 -11.44 9.18 -19.37
N LYS A 29 -12.45 10.00 -19.71
CA LYS A 29 -12.31 11.46 -19.77
C LYS A 29 -12.10 12.10 -18.39
N ASN A 30 -12.61 11.49 -17.31
CA ASN A 30 -12.50 12.03 -15.96
C ASN A 30 -11.33 11.42 -15.19
N LEU A 31 -10.26 12.20 -15.03
CA LEU A 31 -9.04 11.80 -14.33
C LEU A 31 -9.29 11.43 -12.85
N ARG A 32 -10.18 12.14 -12.16
CA ARG A 32 -10.49 11.85 -10.74
C ARG A 32 -11.18 10.50 -10.58
N PHE A 33 -12.11 10.19 -11.50
CA PHE A 33 -12.81 8.91 -11.51
C PHE A 33 -11.85 7.75 -11.83
N LYS A 34 -10.93 7.94 -12.78
CA LYS A 34 -9.84 7.00 -13.05
C LYS A 34 -9.00 6.72 -11.81
N ILE A 35 -8.53 7.77 -11.12
CA ILE A 35 -7.71 7.63 -9.90
C ILE A 35 -8.50 6.92 -8.78
N PHE A 36 -9.79 7.22 -8.65
CA PHE A 36 -10.68 6.54 -7.71
C PHE A 36 -10.75 5.02 -7.98
N LEU A 37 -10.95 4.61 -9.24
CA LEU A 37 -10.97 3.18 -9.63
C LEU A 37 -9.63 2.49 -9.37
N ILE A 38 -8.51 3.17 -9.64
CA ILE A 38 -7.17 2.66 -9.33
C ILE A 38 -7.01 2.42 -7.83
N GLY A 39 -7.48 3.34 -6.99
CA GLY A 39 -7.44 3.15 -5.54
C GLY A 39 -8.35 2.02 -5.04
N ILE A 40 -9.49 1.76 -5.70
CA ILE A 40 -10.28 0.55 -5.41
C ILE A 40 -9.45 -0.71 -5.67
N ILE A 41 -8.76 -0.78 -6.80
CA ILE A 41 -7.92 -1.94 -7.15
C ILE A 41 -6.85 -2.15 -6.08
N PHE A 42 -6.09 -1.11 -5.73
CA PHE A 42 -5.08 -1.20 -4.66
C PHE A 42 -5.66 -1.58 -3.30
N GLY A 43 -6.84 -1.05 -2.95
CA GLY A 43 -7.56 -1.44 -1.73
C GLY A 43 -7.92 -2.93 -1.72
N LEU A 44 -8.42 -3.46 -2.84
CA LEU A 44 -8.72 -4.89 -2.97
C LEU A 44 -7.47 -5.77 -2.88
N ILE A 45 -6.35 -5.35 -3.46
CA ILE A 45 -5.07 -6.08 -3.36
C ILE A 45 -4.60 -6.11 -1.90
N SER A 46 -4.71 -4.97 -1.19
CA SER A 46 -4.41 -4.89 0.24
C SER A 46 -5.28 -5.86 1.07
N ILE A 47 -6.57 -5.95 0.76
CA ILE A 47 -7.51 -6.92 1.36
C ILE A 47 -7.05 -8.36 1.12
N VAL A 48 -6.65 -8.70 -0.11
CA VAL A 48 -6.11 -10.04 -0.41
C VAL A 48 -4.84 -10.30 0.39
N GLY A 49 -3.94 -9.31 0.52
CA GLY A 49 -2.76 -9.39 1.37
C GLY A 49 -3.08 -9.61 2.85
N MET A 50 -4.17 -9.03 3.36
CA MET A 50 -4.66 -9.29 4.73
C MET A 50 -5.16 -10.73 4.92
N LYS A 51 -5.76 -11.32 3.88
CA LYS A 51 -6.28 -12.69 3.92
C LYS A 51 -5.15 -13.74 3.89
N TYR A 52 -4.03 -13.43 3.24
CA TYR A 52 -2.87 -14.32 3.10
C TYR A 52 -1.60 -13.67 3.64
N PRO A 53 -1.49 -13.47 4.98
CA PRO A 53 -0.35 -12.78 5.58
C PRO A 53 0.94 -13.59 5.39
N LEU A 54 2.03 -12.89 5.04
CA LEU A 54 3.36 -13.48 4.88
C LEU A 54 4.01 -13.67 6.25
N LYS A 55 4.26 -14.92 6.66
CA LYS A 55 4.93 -15.23 7.93
C LYS A 55 6.38 -15.64 7.66
N LEU A 56 7.32 -14.75 7.94
CA LEU A 56 8.76 -15.02 7.75
C LEU A 56 9.34 -15.89 8.86
N ALA A 57 8.81 -15.76 10.09
CA ALA A 57 9.15 -16.57 11.26
C ALA A 57 7.97 -16.57 12.24
N GLU A 58 8.02 -17.37 13.30
CA GLU A 58 7.05 -17.29 14.39
C GLU A 58 7.04 -15.85 14.96
N GLY A 59 5.92 -15.14 14.79
CA GLY A 59 5.76 -13.75 15.21
C GLY A 59 6.23 -12.68 14.20
N LEU A 60 7.00 -13.03 13.16
CA LEU A 60 7.48 -12.05 12.16
C LEU A 60 6.60 -12.09 10.90
N ILE A 61 5.71 -11.09 10.78
CA ILE A 61 4.83 -10.92 9.61
C ILE A 61 5.39 -9.81 8.73
N PHE A 62 5.59 -10.10 7.44
CA PHE A 62 6.00 -9.07 6.47
C PHE A 62 4.77 -8.37 5.89
N ASP A 63 4.69 -7.05 6.03
CA ASP A 63 3.50 -6.28 5.69
C ASP A 63 3.52 -5.73 4.26
N GLY A 64 3.07 -6.54 3.30
CA GLY A 64 2.91 -6.12 1.90
C GLY A 64 1.86 -5.00 1.69
N ARG A 65 0.97 -4.74 2.66
CA ARG A 65 -0.13 -3.79 2.53
C ARG A 65 0.37 -2.35 2.68
N SER A 66 1.28 -2.15 3.61
CA SER A 66 1.96 -0.87 3.85
C SER A 66 2.68 -0.36 2.59
N ILE A 67 3.33 -1.26 1.86
CA ILE A 67 3.98 -1.00 0.57
C ILE A 67 2.94 -0.57 -0.48
N ILE A 68 1.86 -1.35 -0.64
CA ILE A 68 0.80 -1.05 -1.61
C ILE A 68 0.17 0.33 -1.35
N LEU A 69 -0.13 0.64 -0.09
CA LEU A 69 -0.79 1.89 0.30
C LEU A 69 0.14 3.10 0.16
N SER A 70 1.40 2.99 0.57
CA SER A 70 2.38 4.07 0.43
C SER A 70 2.74 4.35 -1.03
N VAL A 71 2.92 3.30 -1.85
CA VAL A 71 3.21 3.42 -3.29
C VAL A 71 2.01 3.98 -4.04
N SER A 72 0.80 3.49 -3.78
CA SER A 72 -0.41 4.01 -4.44
C SER A 72 -0.64 5.49 -4.11
N SER A 73 -0.38 5.90 -2.87
CA SER A 73 -0.41 7.30 -2.42
C SER A 73 0.69 8.15 -3.07
N LEU A 74 1.91 7.61 -3.19
CA LEU A 74 3.05 8.28 -3.85
C LEU A 74 2.77 8.57 -5.33
N PHE A 75 2.30 7.59 -6.09
CA PHE A 75 2.17 7.72 -7.54
C PHE A 75 0.84 8.34 -7.97
N TYR A 76 -0.25 8.05 -7.27
CA TYR A 76 -1.60 8.43 -7.69
C TYR A 76 -2.26 9.46 -6.76
N GLY A 77 -1.56 9.89 -5.71
CA GLY A 77 -1.96 11.02 -4.86
C GLY A 77 -3.10 10.72 -3.87
N PRO A 78 -3.70 11.77 -3.27
CA PRO A 78 -4.60 11.65 -2.12
C PRO A 78 -5.89 10.89 -2.44
N ILE A 79 -6.45 11.09 -3.64
CA ILE A 79 -7.70 10.41 -4.02
C ILE A 79 -7.49 8.89 -4.03
N CYS A 80 -6.37 8.40 -4.59
CA CYS A 80 -6.06 6.98 -4.63
C CYS A 80 -5.72 6.42 -3.24
N GLY A 81 -4.86 7.13 -2.49
CA GLY A 81 -4.44 6.69 -1.17
C GLY A 81 -5.60 6.59 -0.18
N ILE A 82 -6.50 7.58 -0.18
CA ILE A 82 -7.68 7.59 0.70
C ILE A 82 -8.66 6.47 0.33
N THR A 83 -8.92 6.24 -0.96
CA THR A 83 -9.87 5.18 -1.36
C THR A 83 -9.33 3.79 -1.05
N ALA A 84 -8.05 3.53 -1.36
CA ALA A 84 -7.37 2.28 -1.01
C ALA A 84 -7.29 2.08 0.52
N GLY A 85 -7.01 3.17 1.23
CA GLY A 85 -6.93 3.22 2.69
C GLY A 85 -8.25 2.91 3.38
N LEU A 86 -9.34 3.53 2.94
CA LEU A 86 -10.67 3.29 3.49
C LEU A 86 -11.11 1.84 3.31
N LEU A 87 -10.92 1.27 2.11
CA LEU A 87 -11.19 -0.14 1.85
C LEU A 87 -10.37 -1.06 2.76
N SER A 88 -9.07 -0.78 2.89
CA SER A 88 -8.15 -1.55 3.73
C SER A 88 -8.52 -1.46 5.21
N ALA A 89 -8.80 -0.26 5.71
CA ALA A 89 -9.14 -0.01 7.10
C ALA A 89 -10.49 -0.65 7.46
N ALA A 90 -11.51 -0.52 6.59
CA ALA A 90 -12.81 -1.15 6.78
C ALA A 90 -12.67 -2.68 6.89
N TYR A 91 -11.90 -3.30 5.99
CA TYR A 91 -11.66 -4.73 6.05
C TYR A 91 -10.83 -5.14 7.28
N ARG A 92 -9.86 -4.31 7.69
CA ARG A 92 -9.06 -4.57 8.89
C ARG A 92 -9.91 -4.56 10.16
N ILE A 93 -10.81 -3.59 10.28
CA ILE A 93 -11.76 -3.49 11.39
C ILE A 93 -12.72 -4.69 11.37
N TYR A 94 -13.19 -5.09 10.19
CA TYR A 94 -14.07 -6.25 10.03
C TYR A 94 -13.43 -7.58 10.49
N ILE A 95 -12.15 -7.82 10.18
CA ILE A 95 -11.43 -9.02 10.66
C ILE A 95 -11.28 -8.99 12.20
N GLY A 96 -11.11 -7.80 12.79
CA GLY A 96 -10.89 -7.64 14.22
C GLY A 96 -9.55 -8.24 14.70
N GLY A 97 -9.50 -8.59 15.99
CA GLY A 97 -8.34 -9.16 16.66
C GLY A 97 -7.47 -8.14 17.42
N PRO A 98 -6.52 -8.61 18.25
CA PRO A 98 -5.78 -7.76 19.18
C PRO A 98 -4.92 -6.68 18.51
N GLY A 99 -4.48 -6.90 17.26
CA GLY A 99 -3.74 -5.92 16.48
C GLY A 99 -4.59 -5.06 15.53
N ALA A 100 -5.92 -4.96 15.73
CA ALA A 100 -6.79 -4.23 14.82
C ALA A 100 -6.46 -2.73 14.80
N LEU A 101 -6.37 -2.11 15.99
CA LEU A 101 -6.06 -0.68 16.13
C LEU A 101 -4.68 -0.33 15.56
N VAL A 102 -3.65 -1.10 15.94
CA VAL A 102 -2.30 -0.96 15.38
C VAL A 102 -2.33 -1.12 13.85
N GLY A 103 -3.07 -2.10 13.33
CA GLY A 103 -3.22 -2.28 11.89
C GLY A 103 -3.86 -1.10 11.16
N VAL A 104 -4.85 -0.43 11.77
CA VAL A 104 -5.44 0.79 11.20
C VAL A 104 -4.46 1.96 11.26
N LEU A 105 -3.67 2.09 12.34
CA LEU A 105 -2.62 3.11 12.44
C LEU A 105 -1.55 2.93 11.37
N VAL A 106 -1.11 1.70 11.10
CA VAL A 106 -0.15 1.38 10.03
C VAL A 106 -0.72 1.74 8.65
N ILE A 107 -2.01 1.44 8.39
CA ILE A 107 -2.67 1.84 7.15
C ILE A 107 -2.65 3.37 6.99
N PHE A 108 -3.01 4.10 8.04
CA PHE A 108 -3.05 5.56 8.03
C PHE A 108 -1.65 6.15 7.82
N GLU A 109 -0.67 5.67 8.56
CA GLU A 109 0.74 6.06 8.47
C GLU A 109 1.31 5.83 7.07
N SER A 110 1.09 4.65 6.48
CA SER A 110 1.55 4.32 5.13
C SER A 110 1.01 5.29 4.08
N ILE A 111 -0.26 5.70 4.21
CA ILE A 111 -0.88 6.69 3.33
C ILE A 111 -0.23 8.06 3.54
N VAL A 112 -0.09 8.51 4.79
CA VAL A 112 0.50 9.82 5.12
C VAL A 112 1.93 9.93 4.58
N VAL A 113 2.77 8.91 4.81
CA VAL A 113 4.15 8.88 4.32
C VAL A 113 4.19 8.87 2.79
N GLY A 114 3.35 8.05 2.15
CA GLY A 114 3.23 8.05 0.69
C GLY A 114 2.80 9.40 0.10
N LEU A 115 1.83 10.07 0.73
CA LEU A 115 1.37 11.40 0.33
C LEU A 115 2.40 12.49 0.57
N LEU A 116 3.21 12.38 1.63
CA LEU A 116 4.33 13.29 1.87
C LEU A 116 5.34 13.22 0.71
N PHE A 117 5.70 12.01 0.28
CA PHE A 117 6.59 11.83 -0.87
C PHE A 117 5.93 12.28 -2.19
N ASN A 118 4.62 12.07 -2.36
CA ASN A 118 3.88 12.63 -3.51
C ASN A 118 3.98 14.16 -3.53
N TYR A 119 3.79 14.80 -2.38
CA TYR A 119 3.91 16.26 -2.25
C TYR A 119 5.33 16.76 -2.55
N LEU A 120 6.36 16.10 -2.02
CA LEU A 120 7.75 16.45 -2.28
C LEU A 120 8.13 16.26 -3.77
N SER A 121 7.61 15.20 -4.40
CA SER A 121 7.81 14.90 -5.82
C SER A 121 7.12 15.94 -6.73
N THR A 122 5.85 16.27 -6.44
CA THR A 122 5.09 17.30 -7.20
C THR A 122 5.69 18.70 -7.06
N LYS A 123 6.33 19.00 -5.92
CA LYS A 123 7.13 20.23 -5.72
C LYS A 123 8.54 20.17 -6.30
N LYS A 124 8.90 19.10 -7.02
CA LYS A 124 10.24 18.85 -7.58
C LYS A 124 11.38 18.89 -6.56
N LYS A 125 11.09 18.66 -5.28
CA LYS A 125 12.10 18.58 -4.21
C LYS A 125 12.82 17.25 -4.19
N ILE A 126 12.17 16.20 -4.68
CA ILE A 126 12.72 14.86 -4.82
C ILE A 126 12.39 14.32 -6.21
N THR A 127 13.24 13.43 -6.72
CA THR A 127 12.94 12.63 -7.92
C THR A 127 12.54 11.22 -7.49
N VAL A 128 11.51 10.67 -8.13
CA VAL A 128 11.09 9.29 -7.85
C VAL A 128 12.03 8.36 -8.61
N ASN A 129 12.97 7.77 -7.89
CA ASN A 129 13.91 6.76 -8.37
C ASN A 129 13.91 5.55 -7.42
N ASN A 130 14.68 4.52 -7.74
CA ASN A 130 14.75 3.30 -6.92
C ASN A 130 15.19 3.61 -5.48
N PHE A 131 16.10 4.56 -5.27
CA PHE A 131 16.54 4.96 -3.93
C PHE A 131 15.42 5.61 -3.12
N THR A 132 14.66 6.52 -3.73
CA THR A 132 13.50 7.17 -3.09
C THR A 132 12.45 6.14 -2.68
N LEU A 133 12.22 5.12 -3.52
CA LEU A 133 11.30 4.02 -3.20
C LEU A 133 11.82 3.14 -2.05
N ILE A 134 13.11 2.81 -2.03
CA ILE A 134 13.72 2.08 -0.91
C ILE A 134 13.57 2.89 0.37
N PHE A 135 13.88 4.19 0.32
CA PHE A 135 13.82 5.08 1.48
C PHE A 135 12.39 5.26 2.00
N LEU A 136 11.41 5.43 1.10
CA LEU A 136 9.99 5.45 1.45
C LEU A 136 9.59 4.19 2.24
N ASN A 137 9.85 3.01 1.68
CA ASN A 137 9.44 1.75 2.29
C ASN A 137 10.18 1.48 3.60
N LEU A 138 11.43 1.93 3.71
CA LEU A 138 12.21 1.84 4.94
C LEU A 138 11.60 2.71 6.05
N ILE A 139 11.20 3.95 5.74
CA ILE A 139 10.50 4.82 6.69
C ILE A 139 9.19 4.16 7.15
N VAL A 140 8.39 3.67 6.20
CA VAL A 140 7.11 3.03 6.52
C VAL A 140 7.30 1.84 7.46
N HIS A 141 8.30 0.99 7.20
CA HIS A 141 8.57 -0.17 8.05
C HIS A 141 9.14 0.21 9.42
N ILE A 142 9.95 1.28 9.52
CA ILE A 142 10.43 1.78 10.80
C ILE A 142 9.27 2.30 11.64
N ILE A 143 8.38 3.12 11.07
CA ILE A 143 7.24 3.65 11.82
C ILE A 143 6.27 2.53 12.20
N MET A 144 6.03 1.57 11.29
CA MET A 144 5.25 0.37 11.60
C MET A 144 5.84 -0.39 12.80
N TYR A 145 7.16 -0.61 12.81
CA TYR A 145 7.82 -1.27 13.94
C TYR A 145 7.61 -0.48 15.24
N LEU A 146 7.76 0.84 15.20
CA LEU A 146 7.50 1.70 16.37
C LEU A 146 6.05 1.65 16.86
N LEU A 147 5.07 1.51 15.95
CA LEU A 147 3.65 1.39 16.31
C LEU A 147 3.28 0.03 16.93
N MET A 148 4.16 -0.97 16.82
CA MET A 148 3.95 -2.30 17.38
C MET A 148 4.35 -2.43 18.86
N PHE A 149 5.07 -1.45 19.41
CA PHE A 149 5.48 -1.38 20.83
C PHE A 149 4.73 -0.27 21.56
#